data_AF-A0A1Y0ISG9-F1
#
_entry.id   AF-A0A1Y0ISG9-F1
#
_cell.length_a   1.000
_cell.length_b   1.000
_cell.length_c   1.000
_cell.angle_alpha   90.00
_cell.angle_beta   90.00
_cell.angle_gamma   90.00
#
_symmetry.space_group_name_H-M   'P 1'
#
loop_
_entity.id
_entity.type
_entity.pdbx_description
1 polymer ?
#
loop_
_entity_poly.entity_id
_entity_poly.type
_entity_poly.pdbx_seq_one_letter_code
_entity_poly.pdbx_strand_id
1 'polypeptide(L)'
;MTMTGPVPLKRIEQSLHRMRLAGYQLEGVANQLLNGSSDQRRIGKRLQDVLTVYQEELQKIGYMVEQGDQEPLSQEQLQIGMQVQEAINEISQI
;
A
#
# COMPACT_ATOMS: atom_id res chain seq x y z
N MET A 1 9.04 21.47 -22.68
CA MET A 1 10.00 20.35 -22.63
C MET A 1 9.72 19.54 -21.38
N THR A 2 8.91 18.48 -21.50
CA THR A 2 8.64 17.54 -20.41
C THR A 2 9.87 16.65 -20.25
N MET A 3 10.66 16.90 -19.21
CA MET A 3 11.73 16.00 -18.80
C MET A 3 11.11 14.76 -18.13
N THR A 4 10.55 13.86 -18.94
CA THR A 4 10.22 12.49 -18.50
C THR A 4 11.52 11.67 -18.55
N GLY A 5 12.43 11.97 -17.64
CA GLY A 5 13.50 11.04 -17.28
C GLY A 5 12.90 9.87 -16.47
N PRO A 6 13.57 8.71 -16.41
CA PRO A 6 13.12 7.61 -15.57
C PRO A 6 12.98 8.11 -14.13
N VAL A 7 11.80 7.94 -13.53
CA VAL A 7 11.60 8.20 -12.10
C VAL A 7 12.49 7.20 -11.36
N PRO A 8 13.44 7.66 -10.50
CA PRO A 8 14.31 6.74 -9.79
C PRO A 8 13.47 5.79 -8.92
N LEU A 9 13.70 4.48 -9.02
CA LEU A 9 13.02 3.44 -8.23
C LEU A 9 12.93 3.81 -6.74
N LYS A 10 14.05 4.30 -6.18
CA LYS A 10 14.17 4.81 -4.81
C LYS A 10 13.18 5.91 -4.44
N ARG A 11 12.78 6.77 -5.39
CA ARG A 11 11.74 7.79 -5.15
C ARG A 11 10.34 7.18 -5.10
N ILE A 12 10.09 6.13 -5.89
CA ILE A 12 8.82 5.41 -5.89
C ILE A 12 8.69 4.65 -4.56
N GLU A 13 9.73 3.95 -4.11
CA GLU A 13 9.79 3.28 -2.79
C GLU A 13 9.51 4.27 -1.64
N GLN A 14 10.14 5.45 -1.66
CA GLN A 14 9.90 6.49 -0.65
C GLN A 14 8.46 7.01 -0.69
N SER A 15 7.88 7.17 -1.88
CA SER A 15 6.48 7.58 -2.04
C SER A 15 5.53 6.51 -1.54
N LEU A 16 5.77 5.24 -1.86
CA LEU A 16 5.01 4.09 -1.37
C LEU A 16 5.03 4.01 0.16
N HIS A 17 6.20 4.19 0.77
CA HIS A 17 6.30 4.22 2.22
C HIS A 17 5.45 5.34 2.85
N ARG A 18 5.51 6.55 2.29
CA ARG A 18 4.68 7.69 2.77
C ARG A 18 3.18 7.41 2.60
N MET A 19 2.80 6.80 1.49
CA MET A 19 1.42 6.42 1.21
C MET A 19 0.93 5.36 2.21
N ARG A 20 1.72 4.33 2.52
CA ARG A 20 1.37 3.36 3.59
C ARG A 20 1.14 4.05 4.93
N LEU A 21 2.02 4.96 5.33
CA LEU A 21 1.85 5.74 6.58
C LEU A 21 0.57 6.57 6.59
N ALA A 22 0.25 7.24 5.47
CA ALA A 22 -1.00 7.99 5.33
C ALA A 22 -2.23 7.07 5.39
N GLY A 23 -2.14 5.87 4.82
CA GLY A 23 -3.16 4.83 4.93
C GLY A 23 -3.46 4.44 6.38
N TYR A 24 -2.44 4.18 7.20
CA TYR A 24 -2.62 3.88 8.62
C TYR A 24 -3.25 5.03 9.41
N GLN A 25 -2.92 6.27 9.08
CA GLN A 25 -3.57 7.44 9.69
C GLN A 25 -5.06 7.50 9.33
N LEU A 26 -5.40 7.22 8.07
CA LEU A 26 -6.79 7.17 7.60
C LEU A 26 -7.59 6.02 8.22
N GLU A 27 -6.97 4.85 8.46
CA GLU A 27 -7.59 3.77 9.23
C GLU A 27 -7.93 4.21 10.65
N GLY A 28 -7.01 4.94 11.30
CA GLY A 28 -7.27 5.54 12.61
C GLY A 28 -8.50 6.45 12.60
N VAL A 29 -8.63 7.30 11.57
CA VAL A 29 -9.82 8.16 11.38
C VAL A 29 -11.07 7.34 11.12
N ALA A 30 -11.01 6.31 10.28
CA ALA A 30 -12.14 5.42 10.01
C ALA A 30 -12.64 4.75 11.29
N ASN A 31 -11.72 4.24 12.11
CA ASN A 31 -12.02 3.61 13.39
C ASN A 31 -12.65 4.59 14.39
N GLN A 32 -12.18 5.85 14.43
CA GLN A 32 -12.81 6.89 15.26
C GLN A 32 -14.25 7.18 14.79
N LEU A 33 -14.47 7.30 13.48
CA LEU A 33 -15.79 7.55 12.90
C LEU A 33 -16.77 6.40 13.15
N LEU A 34 -16.29 5.15 13.15
CA LEU A 34 -17.09 3.96 13.45
C LEU A 34 -17.58 3.89 14.89
N ASN A 35 -16.93 4.61 15.81
CA ASN A 35 -17.36 4.75 17.20
C ASN A 35 -18.24 5.99 17.44
N GLY A 36 -18.57 6.74 16.39
CA GLY A 36 -19.35 7.98 16.46
C GLY A 36 -20.86 7.80 16.32
N SER A 37 -21.53 8.91 16.00
CA SER A 37 -22.96 8.97 15.68
C SER A 37 -23.32 8.12 14.46
N SER A 38 -24.61 7.89 14.21
CA SER A 38 -25.08 7.11 13.06
C SER A 38 -24.51 7.59 11.72
N ASP A 39 -24.48 8.91 11.50
CA ASP A 39 -23.92 9.52 10.29
C ASP A 39 -22.39 9.35 10.21
N GLN A 40 -21.69 9.50 11.33
CA GLN A 40 -20.24 9.26 11.40
C GLN A 40 -19.92 7.81 11.08
N ARG A 41 -20.68 6.85 11.61
CA ARG A 41 -20.51 5.42 11.29
C ARG A 41 -20.73 5.12 9.82
N ARG A 42 -21.72 5.74 9.18
CA ARG A 42 -21.93 5.60 7.73
C ARG A 42 -20.73 6.09 6.94
N ILE A 43 -20.14 7.23 7.34
CA ILE A 43 -18.93 7.77 6.70
C ILE A 43 -17.73 6.86 6.98
N GLY A 44 -17.56 6.38 8.22
CA GLY A 44 -16.48 5.46 8.61
C GLY A 44 -16.49 4.16 7.81
N LYS A 45 -17.66 3.56 7.58
CA LYS A 45 -17.80 2.38 6.71
C LYS A 45 -17.37 2.65 5.26
N ARG A 46 -17.84 3.75 4.68
CA ARG A 46 -17.43 4.16 3.32
C ARG A 46 -15.92 4.41 3.24
N LEU A 47 -15.34 4.97 4.28
CA LEU A 47 -13.90 5.19 4.35
C LEU A 47 -13.13 3.86 4.45
N GLN A 48 -13.62 2.88 5.21
CA GLN A 48 -13.05 1.52 5.21
C GLN A 48 -13.09 0.88 3.82
N ASP A 49 -14.21 0.96 3.11
CA ASP A 49 -14.33 0.40 1.76
C ASP A 49 -13.28 0.99 0.80
N VAL A 50 -13.06 2.31 0.88
CA VAL A 50 -12.03 3.00 0.09
C VAL A 50 -10.61 2.60 0.53
N LEU A 51 -10.38 2.44 1.83
CA LEU A 51 -9.07 2.03 2.36
C LEU A 51 -8.68 0.62 1.93
N THR A 52 -9.64 -0.30 1.82
CA THR A 52 -9.39 -1.65 1.30
C THR A 52 -8.81 -1.59 -0.12
N VAL A 53 -9.48 -0.87 -1.03
CA VAL A 53 -9.01 -0.72 -2.42
C VAL A 53 -7.65 -0.01 -2.46
N TYR A 54 -7.47 1.03 -1.65
CA TYR A 54 -6.20 1.75 -1.55
C TYR A 54 -5.03 0.86 -1.14
N GLN A 55 -5.24 -0.04 -0.17
CA GLN A 55 -4.21 -0.96 0.32
C GLN A 55 -3.86 -2.02 -0.71
N GLU A 56 -4.85 -2.58 -1.40
CA GLU A 56 -4.63 -3.54 -2.49
C GLU A 56 -3.79 -2.95 -3.61
N GLU A 57 -4.10 -1.73 -4.04
CA GLU A 57 -3.33 -1.03 -5.07
C GLU A 57 -1.91 -0.69 -4.59
N LEU A 58 -1.73 -0.27 -3.33
CA LEU A 58 -0.40 -0.04 -2.77
C LEU A 58 0.44 -1.32 -2.70
N GLN A 59 -0.18 -2.47 -2.42
CA GLN A 59 0.52 -3.76 -2.42
C GLN A 59 0.98 -4.13 -3.84
N LYS A 60 0.14 -3.96 -4.86
CA LYS A 60 0.52 -4.20 -6.26
C LYS A 60 1.68 -3.33 -6.70
N ILE A 61 1.62 -2.02 -6.41
CA ILE A 61 2.71 -1.10 -6.77
C ILE A 61 3.99 -1.47 -6.01
N GLY A 62 3.90 -1.85 -4.74
CA GLY A 62 5.05 -2.36 -3.97
C GLY A 62 5.70 -3.57 -4.64
N TYR A 63 4.90 -4.55 -5.04
CA TYR A 63 5.38 -5.74 -5.75
C TYR A 63 6.06 -5.40 -7.07
N MET A 64 5.47 -4.52 -7.90
CA MET A 64 6.06 -4.10 -9.18
C MET A 64 7.36 -3.32 -9.01
N VAL A 65 7.50 -2.56 -7.92
CA VAL A 65 8.73 -1.83 -7.62
C VAL A 65 9.86 -2.79 -7.23
N GLU A 66 9.54 -3.88 -6.52
CA GLU A 66 10.54 -4.83 -6.00
C GLU A 66 10.89 -5.94 -7.01
N GLN A 67 9.95 -6.39 -7.84
CA GLN A 67 10.16 -7.45 -8.85
C GLN A 67 10.53 -6.92 -10.24
N GLY A 68 10.53 -5.60 -10.44
CA GLY A 68 10.49 -4.99 -11.76
C GLY A 68 9.08 -5.01 -12.35
N ASP A 69 8.90 -4.43 -13.55
CA ASP A 69 7.63 -4.04 -14.21
C ASP A 69 6.64 -5.20 -14.53
N GLN A 70 6.75 -6.33 -13.84
CA GLN A 70 5.84 -7.46 -13.91
C GLN A 70 4.72 -7.33 -12.88
N GLU A 71 3.48 -7.17 -13.36
CA GLU A 71 2.30 -7.29 -12.51
C GLU A 71 2.13 -8.71 -11.99
N PRO A 72 1.67 -8.90 -10.73
CA PRO A 72 1.36 -10.22 -10.21
C PRO A 72 0.14 -10.80 -10.94
N LEU A 73 0.25 -12.04 -11.41
CA LEU A 73 -0.81 -12.72 -12.18
C LEU A 73 -1.92 -13.27 -11.27
N SER A 74 -1.71 -13.32 -9.96
CA SER A 74 -2.69 -13.77 -8.98
C SER A 74 -2.45 -13.19 -7.58
N GLN A 75 -3.48 -13.20 -6.71
CA GLN A 75 -3.34 -12.84 -5.29
C GLN A 75 -2.37 -13.77 -4.55
N GLU A 76 -2.33 -15.05 -4.91
CA GLU A 76 -1.40 -16.02 -4.33
C GLU A 76 0.05 -15.70 -4.69
N GLN A 77 0.31 -15.30 -5.94
CA GLN A 77 1.64 -14.86 -6.37
C GLN A 77 2.09 -13.58 -5.66
N LEU A 78 1.17 -12.65 -5.43
CA LEU A 78 1.42 -11.44 -4.63
C LEU A 78 1.81 -11.81 -3.19
N GLN A 79 1.07 -12.72 -2.54
CA GLN A 79 1.40 -13.18 -1.18
C GLN A 79 2.75 -13.87 -1.09
N ILE A 80 3.06 -14.76 -2.03
CA ILE A 80 4.35 -15.45 -2.09
C ILE A 80 5.48 -14.43 -2.29
N GLY A 81 5.31 -13.47 -3.20
CA GLY A 81 6.30 -12.41 -3.43
C GLY A 81 6.56 -11.57 -2.18
N MET A 82 5.51 -11.21 -1.43
CA MET A 82 5.66 -10.46 -0.18
C MET A 82 6.37 -11.29 0.91
N GLN A 83 6.06 -12.58 1.05
CA GLN A 83 6.72 -13.46 2.02
C GLN A 83 8.21 -13.64 1.71
N VAL A 84 8.54 -13.83 0.43
CA VAL A 84 9.93 -13.90 -0.03
C VAL A 84 10.65 -12.59 0.26
N GLN A 85 9.99 -11.45 0.06
CA GLN A 85 10.57 -10.14 0.37
C GLN A 85 10.83 -9.93 1.86
N GLU A 86 9.88 -10.31 2.73
CA GLU A 86 10.07 -10.26 4.18
C GLU A 86 11.29 -11.08 4.60
N ALA A 87 11.40 -12.31 4.07
CA ALA A 87 12.56 -13.18 4.34
C ALA A 87 13.88 -12.57 3.84
N ILE A 88 13.91 -11.94 2.65
CA ILE A 88 15.11 -11.29 2.12
C ILE A 88 15.53 -10.08 2.99
N ASN A 89 14.54 -9.29 3.43
CA ASN A 89 14.79 -8.14 4.30
C ASN A 89 15.32 -8.55 5.68
N GLU A 90 14.83 -9.67 6.24
CA GLU A 90 15.36 -10.24 7.49
C GLU A 90 16.79 -10.74 7.35
N ILE A 91 17.11 -11.43 6.25
CA ILE A 91 18.47 -11.94 5.99
C ILE A 91 19.46 -10.79 5.77
N SER A 92 19.04 -9.71 5.14
CA SER A 92 19.90 -8.55 4.84
C SER A 92 20.22 -7.67 6.07
N GLN A 93 19.59 -7.94 7.22
CA GLN A 93 19.85 -7.25 8.49
C GLN A 93 20.83 -8.00 9.41
N ILE A 94 21.35 -9.16 8.98
CA ILE A 94 22.39 -9.96 9.67
C ILE A 94 23.75 -9.66 9.05
#